data_AF-A0ABD2NIB3-F1
#
_entry.id   AF-A0ABD2NIB3-F1
#
_cell.length_a   1.000
_cell.length_b   1.000
_cell.length_c   1.000
_cell.angle_alpha   90.00
_cell.angle_beta   90.00
_cell.angle_gamma   90.00
#
_symmetry.space_group_name_H-M   'P 1'
#
loop_
_entity.id
_entity.type
_entity.pdbx_description
1 polymer ?
#
loop_
_entity_poly.entity_id
_entity_poly.type
_entity_poly.pdbx_seq_one_letter_code
_entity_poly.pdbx_strand_id
1 'polypeptide(L)'
;MEHKRIKRHEEYVRRDAESKKAYDIFKKIYNLKINEKIKENNENQIRKASNKSRAMWKIIKPAKGKSEEEKSNLTAGEMNEYLAGVGQSTAEEVNQTSVSYADYFEDLKLDTKLSGFLFDCTGTEIRKLFASLKGKNTVDSYYVSSSHLKLLSKELAEPLSILINKSFKDGYFPGELKKSK
;
A
#
# COMPACT_ATOMS: atom_id res chain seq x y z
N MET A 1 -32.66 -26.07 25.46
CA MET A 1 -34.10 -25.76 25.61
C MET A 1 -34.63 -24.77 24.57
N GLU A 2 -33.79 -23.88 24.04
CA GLU A 2 -34.19 -22.79 23.14
C GLU A 2 -34.59 -23.24 21.71
N HIS A 3 -33.90 -24.25 21.16
CA HIS A 3 -34.22 -24.83 19.84
C HIS A 3 -35.60 -25.51 19.76
N LYS A 4 -36.16 -25.98 20.88
CA LYS A 4 -37.51 -26.57 20.91
C LYS A 4 -38.63 -25.52 20.92
N ARG A 5 -38.34 -24.27 21.29
CA ARG A 5 -39.32 -23.16 21.30
C ARG A 5 -39.49 -22.53 19.91
N ILE A 6 -38.41 -22.45 19.13
CA ILE A 6 -38.43 -21.87 17.78
C ILE A 6 -39.23 -22.75 16.80
N LYS A 7 -38.99 -24.07 16.79
CA LYS A 7 -39.72 -25.01 15.91
C LYS A 7 -41.23 -25.02 16.13
N ARG A 8 -41.68 -24.85 17.38
CA ARG A 8 -43.10 -24.88 17.76
C ARG A 8 -43.86 -23.61 17.35
N HIS A 9 -43.15 -22.49 17.16
CA HIS A 9 -43.74 -21.22 16.74
C HIS A 9 -43.74 -21.07 15.22
N GLU A 10 -42.75 -21.64 14.53
CA GLU A 10 -42.72 -21.73 13.06
C GLU A 10 -43.89 -22.59 12.50
N GLU A 11 -44.35 -23.59 13.24
CA GLU A 11 -45.55 -24.38 12.90
C GLU A 11 -46.86 -23.58 13.01
N TYR A 12 -46.96 -22.63 13.95
CA TYR A 12 -48.15 -21.79 14.17
C TYR A 12 -48.28 -20.68 13.12
N VAL A 13 -47.16 -20.10 12.71
CA VAL A 13 -47.08 -19.01 11.72
C VAL A 13 -47.44 -19.46 10.29
N ARG A 14 -47.47 -20.78 10.04
CA ARG A 14 -47.69 -21.36 8.70
C ARG A 14 -49.15 -21.31 8.21
N ARG A 15 -50.12 -20.99 9.08
CA ARG A 15 -51.56 -21.07 8.77
C ARG A 15 -52.25 -19.73 8.48
N ASP A 16 -51.59 -18.59 8.73
CA ASP A 16 -52.14 -17.26 8.49
C ASP A 16 -51.10 -16.30 7.91
N ALA A 17 -51.44 -15.62 6.80
CA ALA A 17 -50.52 -14.79 6.03
C ALA A 17 -50.13 -13.50 6.78
N GLU A 18 -51.03 -12.96 7.62
CA GLU A 18 -50.76 -11.79 8.46
C GLU A 18 -49.80 -12.15 9.60
N SER A 19 -50.00 -13.30 10.24
CA SER A 19 -49.10 -13.84 11.27
C SER A 19 -47.69 -14.10 10.75
N LYS A 20 -47.53 -14.52 9.49
CA LYS A 20 -46.22 -14.68 8.84
C LYS A 20 -45.49 -13.37 8.62
N LYS A 21 -46.19 -12.35 8.10
CA LYS A 21 -45.61 -11.01 7.92
C LYS A 21 -45.19 -10.40 9.26
N ALA A 22 -46.03 -10.52 10.29
CA ALA A 22 -45.71 -10.06 11.63
C ALA A 22 -44.46 -10.77 12.17
N TYR A 23 -44.37 -12.10 12.04
CA TYR A 23 -43.20 -12.88 12.45
C TYR A 23 -41.92 -12.45 11.72
N ASP A 24 -41.96 -12.27 10.40
CA ASP A 24 -40.78 -11.85 9.63
C ASP A 24 -40.28 -10.46 10.08
N ILE A 25 -41.20 -9.54 10.37
CA ILE A 25 -40.89 -8.22 10.94
C ILE A 25 -40.25 -8.37 12.32
N PHE A 26 -40.85 -9.16 13.21
CA PHE A 26 -40.31 -9.41 14.55
C PHE A 26 -38.93 -10.07 14.50
N LYS A 27 -38.73 -11.06 13.64
CA LYS A 27 -37.45 -11.74 13.42
C LYS A 27 -36.39 -10.77 12.91
N LYS A 28 -36.76 -9.88 11.98
CA LYS A 28 -35.86 -8.82 11.50
C LYS A 28 -35.45 -7.88 12.63
N ILE A 29 -36.40 -7.36 13.39
CA ILE A 29 -36.13 -6.46 14.53
C ILE A 29 -35.27 -7.16 15.59
N TYR A 30 -35.58 -8.42 15.89
CA TYR A 30 -34.83 -9.22 16.86
C TYR A 30 -33.39 -9.43 16.41
N ASN A 31 -33.16 -9.80 15.15
CA ASN A 31 -31.82 -9.97 14.58
C ASN A 31 -31.04 -8.65 14.55
N LEU A 32 -31.70 -7.53 14.24
CA LEU A 32 -31.07 -6.20 14.31
C LEU A 32 -30.57 -5.89 15.72
N LYS A 33 -31.42 -6.11 16.75
CA LYS A 33 -31.03 -5.89 18.16
C LYS A 33 -29.87 -6.80 18.60
N ILE A 34 -29.85 -8.05 18.15
CA ILE A 34 -28.72 -8.96 18.41
C ILE A 34 -27.44 -8.39 17.79
N ASN A 35 -27.49 -7.98 16.53
CA ASN A 35 -26.31 -7.46 15.82
C ASN A 35 -25.77 -6.17 16.47
N GLU A 36 -26.66 -5.28 16.91
CA GLU A 36 -26.27 -4.09 17.67
C GLU A 36 -25.54 -4.46 18.96
N LYS A 37 -26.06 -5.44 19.72
CA LYS A 37 -25.41 -5.89 20.96
C LYS A 37 -24.09 -6.60 20.73
N ILE A 38 -23.95 -7.37 19.66
CA ILE A 38 -22.68 -7.98 19.27
C ILE A 38 -21.65 -6.88 18.94
N LYS A 39 -22.06 -5.85 18.18
CA LYS A 39 -21.19 -4.72 17.82
C LYS A 39 -20.72 -3.95 19.06
N GLU A 40 -21.64 -3.61 19.96
CA GLU A 40 -21.34 -2.91 21.21
C GLU A 40 -20.36 -3.72 22.08
N ASN A 41 -20.57 -5.03 22.20
CA ASN A 41 -19.68 -5.91 22.95
C ASN A 41 -18.28 -5.99 22.32
N ASN A 42 -18.19 -6.16 21.00
CA ASN A 42 -16.93 -6.22 20.27
C ASN A 42 -16.12 -4.91 20.41
N GLU A 43 -16.80 -3.77 20.31
CA GLU A 43 -16.17 -2.46 20.50
C GLU A 43 -15.61 -2.29 21.91
N ASN A 44 -16.39 -2.68 22.93
CA ASN A 44 -15.95 -2.64 24.33
C ASN A 44 -14.74 -3.56 24.58
N GLN A 45 -14.72 -4.75 23.98
CA GLN A 45 -13.57 -5.66 24.08
C GLN A 45 -12.30 -5.07 23.44
N ILE A 46 -12.42 -4.43 22.28
CA ILE A 46 -11.28 -3.78 21.61
C ILE A 46 -10.78 -2.59 22.44
N ARG A 47 -11.69 -1.75 22.94
CA ARG A 47 -11.34 -0.55 23.72
C ARG A 47 -10.62 -0.89 25.03
N LYS A 48 -11.05 -1.95 25.72
CA LYS A 48 -10.48 -2.40 27.00
C LYS A 48 -9.21 -3.26 26.85
N ALA A 49 -8.87 -3.69 25.64
CA ALA A 49 -7.70 -4.54 25.42
C ALA A 49 -6.38 -3.77 25.52
N SER A 50 -5.40 -4.36 26.20
CA SER A 50 -4.02 -3.86 26.24
C SER A 50 -3.39 -3.76 24.84
N ASN A 51 -3.72 -4.69 23.93
CA ASN A 51 -3.31 -4.64 22.53
C ASN A 51 -4.55 -4.67 21.62
N LYS A 52 -4.94 -3.47 21.16
CA LYS A 52 -6.15 -3.24 20.35
C LYS A 52 -6.13 -3.99 19.02
N SER A 53 -4.98 -3.99 18.33
CA SER A 53 -4.83 -4.66 17.03
C SER A 53 -5.00 -6.17 17.17
N ARG A 54 -4.39 -6.78 18.19
CA ARG A 54 -4.54 -8.23 18.44
C ARG A 54 -5.97 -8.58 18.84
N ALA A 55 -6.65 -7.76 19.64
CA ALA A 55 -8.04 -7.96 20.02
C ALA A 55 -8.98 -7.86 18.81
N MET A 56 -8.78 -6.88 17.93
CA MET A 56 -9.52 -6.74 16.67
C MET A 56 -9.33 -7.97 15.78
N TRP A 57 -8.10 -8.46 15.60
CA TRP A 57 -7.84 -9.66 14.81
C TRP A 57 -8.48 -10.93 15.38
N LYS A 58 -8.60 -11.05 16.71
CA LYS A 58 -9.31 -12.17 17.35
C LYS A 58 -10.81 -12.18 17.01
N ILE A 59 -11.41 -11.01 16.78
CA ILE A 59 -12.82 -10.87 16.39
C ILE A 59 -13.00 -11.15 14.89
N ILE A 60 -12.10 -10.64 14.03
CA ILE A 60 -12.18 -10.80 12.58
C ILE A 60 -11.89 -12.23 12.12
N LYS A 61 -10.89 -12.90 12.71
CA LYS A 61 -10.43 -14.22 12.28
C LYS A 61 -11.54 -15.29 12.22
N PRO A 62 -12.43 -15.45 13.22
CA PRO A 62 -13.56 -16.38 13.11
C PRO A 62 -14.65 -15.91 12.16
N ALA A 63 -14.85 -14.59 11.99
CA ALA A 63 -15.85 -14.03 11.07
C ALA A 63 -15.47 -14.22 9.59
N LYS A 64 -14.17 -14.33 9.28
CA LYS A 64 -13.67 -14.52 7.91
C LYS A 64 -13.97 -15.92 7.34
N GLY A 65 -14.45 -16.87 8.15
CA GLY A 65 -14.59 -18.27 7.73
C GLY A 65 -13.24 -18.92 7.43
N LYS A 66 -13.23 -20.21 7.06
CA LYS A 66 -12.09 -20.75 6.31
C LYS A 66 -12.19 -20.10 4.93
N SER A 67 -11.16 -19.39 4.47
CA SER A 67 -11.15 -19.00 3.06
C SER A 67 -11.14 -20.30 2.27
N GLU A 68 -12.25 -20.61 1.61
CA GLU A 68 -12.15 -21.41 0.41
C GLU A 68 -11.23 -20.60 -0.50
N GLU A 69 -10.06 -21.15 -0.79
CA GLU A 69 -9.19 -20.60 -1.83
C GLU A 69 -10.02 -20.70 -3.11
N GLU A 70 -10.71 -19.60 -3.47
CA GLU A 70 -11.17 -19.42 -4.84
C GLU A 70 -9.91 -19.50 -5.69
N LYS A 71 -9.71 -20.66 -6.29
CA LYS A 71 -8.67 -20.86 -7.29
C LYS A 71 -9.04 -19.95 -8.44
N SER A 72 -8.38 -18.79 -8.48
CA SER A 72 -8.31 -17.96 -9.65
C SER A 72 -7.89 -18.84 -10.82
N ASN A 73 -8.73 -18.93 -11.85
CA ASN A 73 -8.36 -19.55 -13.12
C ASN A 73 -7.41 -18.65 -13.93
N LEU A 74 -7.14 -17.43 -13.46
CA LEU A 74 -6.19 -16.52 -14.08
C LEU A 74 -4.77 -17.05 -13.87
N THR A 75 -4.09 -17.33 -14.97
CA THR A 75 -2.68 -17.68 -14.99
C THR A 75 -1.81 -16.43 -14.85
N ALA A 76 -0.57 -16.61 -14.40
CA ALA A 76 0.40 -15.52 -14.37
C ALA A 76 0.68 -14.93 -15.76
N GLY A 77 0.54 -15.75 -16.83
CA GLY A 77 0.70 -15.31 -18.21
C GLY A 77 -0.39 -14.32 -18.61
N GLU A 78 -1.66 -14.68 -18.41
CA GLU A 78 -2.81 -13.81 -18.72
C GLU A 78 -2.77 -12.50 -17.93
N MET A 79 -2.34 -12.57 -16.66
CA MET A 79 -2.17 -11.37 -15.83
C MET A 79 -1.07 -10.45 -16.38
N ASN A 80 0.06 -11.02 -16.79
CA ASN A 80 1.17 -10.25 -17.35
C ASN A 80 0.82 -9.64 -18.71
N GLU A 81 0.14 -10.40 -19.58
CA GLU A 81 -0.34 -9.91 -20.88
C GLU A 81 -1.32 -8.75 -20.71
N TYR A 82 -2.27 -8.89 -19.79
CA TYR A 82 -3.21 -7.81 -19.46
C TYR A 82 -2.48 -6.56 -18.94
N LEU A 83 -1.58 -6.71 -17.96
CA LEU A 83 -0.85 -5.58 -17.37
C LEU A 83 0.11 -4.91 -18.36
N ALA A 84 0.69 -5.67 -19.30
CA ALA A 84 1.51 -5.12 -20.37
C ALA A 84 0.67 -4.34 -21.40
N GLY A 85 -0.54 -4.82 -21.71
CA GLY A 85 -1.42 -4.22 -22.72
C GLY A 85 -2.29 -3.06 -22.22
N VAL A 86 -2.68 -3.06 -20.94
CA VAL A 86 -3.66 -2.09 -20.41
C VAL A 86 -3.22 -0.64 -20.57
N GLY A 87 -1.91 -0.36 -20.44
CA GLY A 87 -1.38 0.98 -20.65
C GLY A 87 -1.58 1.48 -22.09
N GLN A 88 -1.37 0.61 -23.07
CA GLN A 88 -1.58 0.94 -24.48
C GLN A 88 -3.08 1.10 -24.78
N SER A 89 -3.92 0.15 -24.36
CA SER A 89 -5.37 0.23 -24.57
C SER A 89 -5.98 1.49 -23.93
N THR A 90 -5.50 1.86 -22.74
CA THR A 90 -5.96 3.09 -22.06
C THR A 90 -5.47 4.33 -22.79
N ALA A 91 -4.23 4.35 -23.27
CA ALA A 91 -3.70 5.49 -24.04
C ALA A 91 -4.42 5.70 -25.37
N GLU A 92 -4.89 4.63 -26.02
CA GLU A 92 -5.68 4.69 -27.25
C GLU A 92 -7.11 5.21 -27.02
N GLU A 93 -7.70 4.98 -25.85
CA GLU A 93 -9.02 5.50 -25.45
C GLU A 93 -8.99 6.96 -24.99
N VAL A 94 -7.83 7.48 -24.60
CA VAL A 94 -7.68 8.89 -24.23
C VAL A 94 -7.66 9.73 -25.50
N ASN A 95 -8.70 10.55 -25.69
CA ASN A 95 -8.75 11.53 -26.78
C ASN A 95 -7.47 12.37 -26.79
N GLN A 96 -6.84 12.50 -27.96
CA GLN A 96 -5.69 13.39 -28.11
C GLN A 96 -6.14 14.83 -27.81
N THR A 97 -5.65 15.38 -26.70
CA THR A 97 -5.88 16.78 -26.36
C THR A 97 -5.23 17.66 -27.41
N SER A 98 -5.94 18.69 -27.90
CA SER A 98 -5.39 19.67 -28.85
C SER A 98 -4.39 20.65 -28.23
N VAL A 99 -4.12 20.49 -26.92
CA VAL A 99 -3.30 21.37 -26.11
C VAL A 99 -1.96 20.66 -25.91
N SER A 100 -0.89 21.30 -26.37
CA SER A 100 0.47 20.82 -26.15
C SER A 100 0.77 20.86 -24.67
N TYR A 101 1.61 19.94 -24.18
CA TYR A 101 2.09 20.03 -22.80
C TYR A 101 2.75 21.40 -22.53
N ALA A 102 3.36 22.01 -23.57
CA ALA A 102 4.00 23.32 -23.53
C ALA A 102 3.04 24.46 -23.18
N ASP A 103 1.77 24.36 -23.58
CA ASP A 103 0.77 25.40 -23.36
C ASP A 103 0.43 25.54 -21.86
N TYR A 104 0.59 24.46 -21.08
CA TYR A 104 0.47 24.49 -19.61
C TYR A 104 1.67 25.17 -18.92
N PHE A 105 2.77 25.42 -19.65
CA PHE A 105 3.96 26.12 -19.12
C PHE A 105 4.00 27.60 -19.49
N GLU A 106 3.11 28.11 -20.36
CA GLU A 106 3.10 29.53 -20.76
C GLU A 106 2.84 30.48 -19.58
N ASP A 107 2.05 30.03 -18.59
CA ASP A 107 1.76 30.78 -17.36
C ASP A 107 2.74 30.48 -16.21
N LEU A 108 3.64 29.52 -16.38
CA LEU A 108 4.73 29.31 -15.43
C LEU A 108 5.76 30.41 -15.64
N LYS A 109 5.53 31.54 -14.96
CA LYS A 109 6.61 32.42 -14.53
C LYS A 109 7.58 31.53 -13.77
N LEU A 110 8.61 31.04 -14.45
CA LEU A 110 9.75 30.37 -13.83
C LEU A 110 10.23 31.32 -12.75
N ASP A 111 9.81 31.07 -11.51
CA ASP A 111 10.38 31.75 -10.37
C ASP A 111 11.82 31.29 -10.36
N THR A 112 12.71 32.14 -10.88
CA THR A 112 14.15 31.88 -10.97
C THR A 112 14.77 31.66 -9.58
N LYS A 113 13.98 31.81 -8.51
CA LYS A 113 14.31 31.37 -7.14
C LYS A 113 14.33 29.85 -6.95
N LEU A 114 13.77 29.05 -7.86
CA LEU A 114 13.93 27.59 -7.89
C LEU A 114 15.20 27.16 -8.64
N SER A 115 16.30 27.91 -8.52
CA SER A 115 17.61 27.41 -8.92
C SER A 115 18.12 26.45 -7.85
N GLY A 116 18.09 25.15 -8.13
CA GLY A 116 18.80 24.16 -7.32
C GLY A 116 20.31 24.41 -7.44
N PHE A 117 20.92 25.01 -6.43
CA PHE A 117 22.37 25.15 -6.38
C PHE A 117 23.00 23.85 -5.89
N LEU A 118 24.00 23.37 -6.64
CA LEU A 118 24.87 22.29 -6.19
C LEU A 118 26.07 22.92 -5.48
N PHE A 119 26.35 22.43 -4.27
CA PHE A 119 27.50 22.85 -3.47
C PHE A 119 28.50 21.71 -3.39
N ASP A 120 29.79 22.05 -3.32
CA ASP A 120 30.84 21.06 -3.13
C ASP A 120 30.59 20.25 -1.86
N CYS A 121 30.80 18.95 -1.97
CA CYS A 121 30.74 18.01 -0.85
C CYS A 121 32.13 17.67 -0.34
N THR A 122 32.21 17.32 0.93
CA THR A 122 33.44 16.92 1.63
C THR A 122 33.45 15.42 1.91
N GLY A 123 34.65 14.84 2.07
CA GLY A 123 34.77 13.45 2.51
C GLY A 123 34.04 13.19 3.85
N THR A 124 33.94 14.20 4.74
CA THR A 124 33.22 14.06 6.01
C THR A 124 31.71 13.86 5.82
N GLU A 125 31.10 14.56 4.86
CA GLU A 125 29.69 14.42 4.53
C GLU A 125 29.41 13.06 3.91
N ILE A 126 30.30 12.60 3.03
CA ILE A 126 30.21 11.27 2.43
C ILE A 126 30.31 10.17 3.49
N ARG A 127 31.21 10.31 4.46
CA ARG A 127 31.30 9.36 5.59
C ARG A 127 30.03 9.34 6.44
N LYS A 128 29.43 10.50 6.71
CA LYS A 128 28.15 10.60 7.42
C LYS A 128 27.03 9.93 6.62
N LEU A 129 27.04 10.08 5.29
CA LEU A 129 26.08 9.43 4.41
C LEU A 129 26.24 7.90 4.42
N PHE A 130 27.47 7.39 4.34
CA PHE A 130 27.68 5.94 4.49
C PHE A 130 27.25 5.43 5.86
N ALA A 131 27.51 6.18 6.94
CA ALA A 131 27.08 5.81 8.28
C ALA A 131 25.54 5.73 8.41
N SER A 132 24.81 6.59 7.70
CA SER A 132 23.33 6.66 7.73
C SER A 132 22.64 5.53 6.98
N LEU A 133 23.35 4.81 6.09
CA LEU A 133 22.80 3.65 5.39
C LEU A 133 22.34 2.59 6.40
N LYS A 134 21.22 1.91 6.15
CA LYS A 134 20.82 0.75 6.98
C LYS A 134 21.80 -0.39 6.69
N GLY A 135 22.39 -1.00 7.72
CA GLY A 135 23.31 -2.14 7.57
C GLY A 135 22.56 -3.39 7.10
N LYS A 136 22.41 -3.54 5.78
CA LYS A 136 21.82 -4.71 5.11
C LYS A 136 22.89 -5.43 4.31
N ASN A 137 22.85 -6.75 4.37
CA ASN A 137 23.75 -7.63 3.61
C ASN A 137 23.20 -7.98 2.22
N THR A 138 22.06 -7.43 1.83
CA THR A 138 21.59 -7.51 0.44
C THR A 138 22.60 -6.80 -0.46
N VAL A 139 22.94 -7.45 -1.56
CA VAL A 139 23.92 -6.96 -2.54
C VAL A 139 23.22 -6.34 -3.76
N ASP A 140 23.89 -5.40 -4.40
CA ASP A 140 23.47 -4.85 -5.69
C ASP A 140 23.96 -5.72 -6.87
N SER A 141 23.78 -5.21 -8.10
CA SER A 141 24.24 -5.86 -9.33
C SER A 141 25.77 -5.98 -9.44
N TYR A 142 26.51 -5.29 -8.59
CA TYR A 142 27.98 -5.32 -8.52
C TYR A 142 28.47 -6.11 -7.30
N TYR A 143 27.58 -6.85 -6.63
CA TYR A 143 27.88 -7.62 -5.42
C TYR A 143 28.35 -6.77 -4.22
N VAL A 144 28.00 -5.48 -4.21
CA VAL A 144 28.32 -4.55 -3.12
C VAL A 144 27.11 -4.41 -2.19
N SER A 145 27.34 -4.59 -0.89
CA SER A 145 26.32 -4.38 0.14
C SER A 145 26.53 -3.06 0.87
N SER A 146 25.47 -2.54 1.50
CA SER A 146 25.59 -1.37 2.38
C SER A 146 26.58 -1.57 3.53
N SER A 147 26.76 -2.82 3.98
CA SER A 147 27.76 -3.19 4.99
C SER A 147 29.19 -3.03 4.45
N HIS A 148 29.44 -3.41 3.18
CA HIS A 148 30.74 -3.21 2.52
C HIS A 148 31.06 -1.71 2.37
N LEU A 149 30.09 -0.89 1.98
CA LEU A 149 30.27 0.55 1.84
C LEU A 149 30.61 1.24 3.17
N LYS A 150 30.01 0.78 4.28
CA LYS A 150 30.35 1.28 5.62
C LYS A 150 31.79 0.95 6.01
N LEU A 151 32.21 -0.29 5.74
CA LEU A 151 33.57 -0.75 6.04
C LEU A 151 34.62 0.06 5.27
N LEU A 152 34.38 0.31 3.98
CA LEU A 152 35.29 1.04 3.08
C LEU A 152 35.07 2.57 3.11
N SER A 153 34.23 3.07 4.03
CA SER A 153 33.79 4.47 4.01
C SER A 153 34.94 5.45 4.17
N LYS A 154 36.00 5.07 4.89
CA LYS A 154 37.16 5.94 5.13
C LYS A 154 38.00 6.09 3.86
N GLU A 155 38.14 5.02 3.09
CA GLU A 155 38.95 4.92 1.88
C GLU A 155 38.22 5.52 0.67
N LEU A 156 36.90 5.36 0.61
CA LEU A 156 36.07 5.85 -0.50
C LEU A 156 35.66 7.31 -0.39
N ALA A 157 35.66 7.87 0.83
CA ALA A 157 35.11 9.20 1.06
C ALA A 157 35.80 10.31 0.26
N GLU A 158 37.14 10.34 0.23
CA GLU A 158 37.89 11.39 -0.45
C GLU A 158 37.87 11.26 -1.98
N PRO A 159 38.06 10.05 -2.57
CA PRO A 159 37.90 9.90 -4.01
C PRO A 159 36.49 10.27 -4.49
N LEU A 160 35.45 9.91 -3.73
CA LEU A 160 34.06 10.22 -4.09
C LEU A 160 33.75 11.71 -3.98
N SER A 161 34.29 12.45 -3.01
CA SER A 161 34.06 13.90 -2.92
C SER A 161 34.61 14.62 -4.13
N ILE A 162 35.83 14.27 -4.53
CA ILE A 162 36.48 14.82 -5.74
C ILE A 162 35.66 14.50 -6.99
N LEU A 163 35.20 13.25 -7.15
CA LEU A 163 34.41 12.83 -8.31
C LEU A 163 33.07 13.58 -8.39
N ILE A 164 32.35 13.67 -7.28
CA ILE A 164 31.05 14.34 -7.19
C ILE A 164 31.19 15.84 -7.48
N ASN A 165 32.18 16.50 -6.87
CA ASN A 165 32.41 17.93 -7.08
C ASN A 165 32.82 18.22 -8.53
N LYS A 166 33.59 17.32 -9.16
CA LYS A 166 33.87 17.40 -10.58
C LYS A 166 32.60 17.29 -11.42
N SER A 167 31.69 16.37 -11.10
CA SER A 167 30.38 16.28 -11.76
C SER A 167 29.53 17.53 -11.57
N PHE A 168 29.52 18.12 -10.38
CA PHE A 168 28.78 19.36 -10.10
C PHE A 168 29.34 20.54 -10.89
N LYS A 169 30.67 20.66 -10.97
CA LYS A 169 31.36 21.74 -11.68
C LYS A 169 31.24 21.62 -13.21
N ASP A 170 31.43 20.42 -13.74
CA ASP A 170 31.48 20.18 -15.18
C ASP A 170 30.08 19.96 -15.78
N GLY A 171 29.05 19.77 -14.93
CA GLY A 171 27.68 19.43 -15.35
C GLY A 171 27.55 18.03 -15.97
N TYR A 172 28.58 17.18 -15.82
CA TYR A 172 28.62 15.84 -16.40
C TYR A 172 28.44 14.76 -15.33
N PHE A 173 27.40 13.93 -15.51
CA PHE A 173 27.06 12.83 -14.61
C PHE A 173 27.17 11.47 -15.33
N PRO A 174 27.66 10.42 -14.64
CA PRO A 174 27.73 9.07 -15.18
C PRO A 174 26.39 8.59 -15.74
N GLY A 175 26.42 7.96 -16.92
CA GLY A 175 25.20 7.49 -17.60
C GLY A 175 24.40 6.47 -16.76
N GLU A 176 25.09 5.66 -15.95
CA GLU A 176 24.43 4.70 -15.05
C GLU A 176 23.57 5.37 -13.97
N LEU A 177 23.86 6.63 -13.60
CA LEU A 177 23.02 7.40 -12.66
C LEU A 177 21.76 7.98 -13.31
N LYS A 178 21.67 7.96 -14.65
CA LYS A 178 20.55 8.53 -15.42
C LYS A 178 19.52 7.47 -15.85
N LYS A 179 19.80 6.19 -15.62
CA LYS A 179 18.91 5.10 -15.97
C LYS A 179 17.87 4.93 -14.86
N SER A 180 16.60 5.19 -15.17
CA SER A 180 15.49 4.69 -14.35
C SER A 180 15.32 3.20 -14.61
N LYS A 181 15.11 2.42 -13.56
CA LYS A 181 14.45 1.11 -13.72
C LYS A 181 12.97 1.30 -13.97
#